data_AF-A0A8T6UH24-F1
#
_entry.id   AF-A0A8T6UH24-F1
#
_cell.length_a   1.000
_cell.length_b   1.000
_cell.length_c   1.000
_cell.angle_alpha   90.00
_cell.angle_beta   90.00
_cell.angle_gamma   90.00
#
_symmetry.space_group_name_H-M   'P 1'
#
loop_
_entity.id
_entity.type
_entity.pdbx_description
1 polymer ?
#
loop_
_entity_poly.entity_id
_entity_poly.type
_entity_poly.pdbx_seq_one_letter_code
_entity_poly.pdbx_strand_id
1 'polypeptide(L)'
;MTHKYSSVGEFDVTLTIEDDDGATYVANLTITIEEQQVEPVLDDTGLVLVVCSLVVVIGLALVAATEPGKYSIGLLGAPLYVKTKDVLDNKTRHALLGIIVTDPGIHYSALREEFELSNGQAAYHLNVL
;
A
#
# COMPACT_ATOMS: atom_id res chain seq x y z
N MET A 1 38.01 -34.51 18.96
CA MET A 1 36.92 -35.28 18.31
C MET A 1 35.67 -34.43 18.45
N THR A 2 35.10 -33.94 17.34
CA THR A 2 33.95 -33.01 17.37
C THR A 2 32.81 -33.68 16.61
N HIS A 3 31.70 -33.97 17.29
CA HIS A 3 30.50 -34.50 16.66
C HIS A 3 29.56 -33.31 16.35
N LYS A 4 29.00 -33.27 15.14
CA LYS A 4 28.05 -32.24 14.71
C LYS A 4 26.66 -32.86 14.62
N TYR A 5 25.71 -32.32 15.37
CA TYR A 5 24.30 -32.64 15.22
C TYR A 5 23.70 -31.74 14.14
N SER A 6 23.15 -32.32 13.08
CA SER A 6 22.60 -31.59 11.93
C SER A 6 21.08 -31.39 11.99
N SER A 7 20.42 -31.87 13.04
CA SER A 7 18.97 -31.75 13.22
C SER A 7 18.61 -31.36 14.64
N VAL A 8 17.51 -30.62 14.77
CA VAL A 8 16.87 -30.24 16.03
C VAL A 8 16.23 -31.50 16.64
N GLY A 9 16.30 -31.65 17.96
CA GLY A 9 15.76 -32.80 18.67
C GLY A 9 16.55 -33.18 19.91
N GLU A 10 16.05 -34.18 20.62
CA GLU A 10 16.73 -34.78 21.78
C GLU A 10 17.59 -35.96 21.33
N PHE A 11 18.83 -35.98 21.81
CA PHE A 11 19.79 -37.04 21.52
C PHE A 11 20.29 -37.64 22.83
N ASP A 12 19.99 -38.92 23.04
CA ASP A 12 20.53 -39.69 24.15
C ASP A 12 21.90 -40.26 23.77
N VAL A 13 22.94 -39.81 24.47
CA VAL A 13 24.32 -40.27 24.31
C VAL A 13 24.65 -41.21 25.45
N THR A 14 24.97 -42.47 25.10
CA THR A 14 25.43 -43.48 26.05
C THR A 14 26.94 -43.64 25.93
N LEU A 15 27.65 -43.43 27.04
CA LEU A 15 29.07 -43.74 27.17
C LEU A 15 29.22 -45.01 28.01
N THR A 16 29.78 -46.05 27.40
CA THR A 16 30.17 -47.28 28.09
C THR A 16 31.68 -47.28 28.25
N ILE A 17 32.14 -47.38 29.49
CA ILE A 17 33.56 -47.51 29.84
C ILE A 17 33.74 -48.93 30.40
N GLU A 18 34.73 -49.65 29.87
CA GLU A 18 35.14 -50.96 30.38
C GLU A 18 36.54 -50.80 30.97
N ASP A 19 36.71 -51.20 32.23
CA ASP A 19 38.01 -51.26 32.91
C ASP A 19 38.76 -52.53 32.50
N ASP A 20 40.09 -52.55 32.67
CA ASP A 20 40.96 -53.67 32.28
C ASP A 20 40.66 -54.97 33.05
N ASP A 21 39.99 -54.85 34.20
CA ASP A 21 39.48 -55.95 35.03
C ASP A 21 38.08 -56.45 34.60
N GLY A 22 37.50 -55.91 33.51
CA GLY A 22 36.21 -56.32 32.93
C GLY A 22 34.97 -55.68 33.57
N ALA A 23 35.16 -54.69 34.45
CA ALA A 23 34.05 -53.92 35.02
C ALA A 23 33.53 -52.89 34.03
N THR A 24 32.22 -52.87 33.79
CA THR A 24 31.58 -51.92 32.86
C THR A 24 30.82 -50.83 33.63
N TYR A 25 31.07 -49.58 33.28
CA TYR A 25 30.33 -48.41 33.76
C TYR A 25 29.61 -47.74 32.59
N VAL A 26 28.33 -47.44 32.77
CA VAL A 26 27.49 -46.79 31.75
C VAL A 26 27.04 -45.43 32.26
N ALA A 27 27.31 -44.39 31.49
CA ALA A 27 26.80 -43.04 31.70
C ALA A 27 25.88 -42.65 30.54
N ASN A 28 24.72 -42.06 30.88
CA ASN A 28 23.77 -41.54 29.90
C ASN A 28 23.71 -40.01 29.99
N LEU A 29 23.69 -39.34 28.85
CA LEU A 29 23.57 -37.90 28.72
C LEU A 29 22.54 -37.55 27.64
N THR A 30 21.47 -36.87 28.02
CA THR A 30 20.48 -36.35 27.07
C THR A 30 20.89 -34.95 26.63
N ILE A 31 21.00 -34.74 25.32
CA ILE A 31 21.35 -33.45 24.70
C ILE A 31 20.14 -32.95 23.92
N THR A 32 19.57 -31.83 24.36
CA THR A 32 18.49 -31.14 23.63
C THR A 32 19.09 -30.11 22.68
N ILE A 33 18.88 -30.31 21.38
CA ILE A 33 19.24 -29.34 20.34
C ILE A 33 17.97 -28.61 19.93
N GLU A 34 17.88 -27.33 20.25
CA GLU A 34 16.76 -26.47 19.88
C GLU A 34 17.08 -25.67 18.62
N GLU A 35 16.04 -25.29 17.89
CA GLU A 35 16.19 -24.34 16.77
C GLU A 35 16.43 -22.95 17.33
N GLN A 36 17.53 -22.32 16.92
CA GLN A 36 17.81 -20.95 17.31
C GLN A 36 16.83 -20.02 16.60
N GLN A 37 15.84 -19.51 17.35
CA GLN A 37 14.95 -18.45 16.88
C GLN A 37 15.78 -17.18 16.68
N VAL A 38 16.11 -16.86 15.43
CA VAL A 38 16.75 -15.58 15.08
C VAL A 38 15.65 -14.55 14.95
N GLU A 39 15.52 -13.67 15.95
CA GLU A 39 14.64 -12.52 15.84
C GLU A 39 15.12 -11.60 14.69
N PRO A 40 14.20 -10.99 13.93
CA PRO A 40 14.58 -10.02 12.91
C PRO A 40 15.18 -8.78 13.58
N VAL A 41 16.50 -8.71 13.60
CA VAL A 41 17.24 -7.53 14.08
C VAL A 41 17.31 -6.52 12.93
N LEU A 42 16.79 -5.32 13.15
CA LEU A 42 17.07 -4.19 12.27
C LEU A 42 18.55 -3.85 12.40
N ASP A 43 19.28 -3.95 11.29
CA ASP A 43 20.66 -3.49 11.24
C ASP A 43 20.73 -1.96 11.30
N ASP A 44 21.91 -1.42 11.56
CA ASP A 44 22.12 0.03 11.64
C ASP A 44 21.66 0.75 10.36
N THR A 45 21.79 0.10 9.20
CA THR A 45 21.29 0.63 7.91
C THR A 45 19.77 0.73 7.89
N GLY A 46 19.07 -0.32 8.33
CA GLY A 46 17.62 -0.34 8.43
C GLY A 46 17.09 0.74 9.36
N LEU A 47 17.75 0.96 10.50
CA LEU A 47 17.38 2.02 11.44
C LEU A 47 17.57 3.41 10.81
N VAL A 48 18.70 3.64 10.12
CA VAL A 48 18.97 4.92 9.44
C VAL A 48 17.94 5.22 8.36
N LEU A 49 17.53 4.23 7.55
CA LEU A 49 16.50 4.43 6.52
C LEU A 49 15.13 4.78 7.12
N VAL A 50 14.73 4.13 8.21
CA VAL A 50 13.49 4.45 8.92
C VAL A 50 13.54 5.87 9.49
N VAL A 51 14.63 6.25 10.15
CA VAL A 51 14.77 7.60 10.71
C VAL A 51 14.80 8.66 9.60
N CYS A 52 15.55 8.44 8.53
CA CYS A 52 15.61 9.36 7.39
C CYS A 52 14.24 9.53 6.71
N SER A 53 13.50 8.44 6.50
CA SER A 53 12.15 8.53 5.92
C SER A 53 11.17 9.28 6.84
N LEU A 54 11.24 9.05 8.15
CA LEU A 54 10.44 9.81 9.12
C LEU A 54 10.79 11.31 9.12
N VAL A 55 12.08 11.66 9.09
CA VAL A 55 12.54 13.06 9.03
C VAL A 55 12.05 13.73 7.74
N VAL A 56 12.10 13.04 6.60
CA VAL A 56 11.60 13.54 5.32
C VAL A 56 10.08 13.76 5.38
N VAL A 57 9.32 12.80 5.90
CA VAL A 57 7.85 12.92 6.04
C VAL A 57 7.47 14.08 6.96
N ILE A 58 8.13 14.21 8.11
CA ILE A 58 7.92 15.33 9.03
C ILE A 58 8.29 16.66 8.37
N GLY A 59 9.43 16.71 7.67
CA GLY A 59 9.85 17.90 6.93
C GLY A 59 8.83 18.32 5.88
N LEU A 60 8.31 17.38 5.09
CA LEU A 60 7.26 17.65 4.11
C LEU A 60 5.96 18.13 4.77
N ALA A 61 5.56 17.54 5.89
CA ALA A 61 4.38 17.97 6.65
C ALA A 61 4.54 19.39 7.22
N LEU A 62 5.72 19.72 7.75
CA LEU A 62 6.03 21.07 8.24
C LEU A 62 6.05 22.10 7.11
N VAL A 63 6.63 21.78 5.96
CA VAL A 63 6.59 22.63 4.77
C VAL A 63 5.14 22.86 4.34
N ALA A 64 4.32 21.80 4.26
CA ALA A 64 2.90 21.89 3.93
C ALA A 64 2.08 22.72 4.94
N ALA A 65 2.53 22.83 6.19
CA ALA A 65 1.88 23.64 7.22
C ALA A 65 2.19 25.14 7.10
N THR A 66 3.21 25.53 6.35
CA THR A 66 3.56 26.95 6.12
C THR A 66 2.71 27.57 5.01
N GLU A 67 2.39 28.87 5.13
CA GLU A 67 1.67 29.62 4.08
C GLU A 67 2.31 29.48 2.69
N PRO A 68 3.61 29.73 2.48
CA PRO A 68 4.25 29.54 1.16
C PRO A 68 4.31 28.07 0.72
N GLY A 69 4.44 27.11 1.65
CA GLY A 69 4.57 25.69 1.33
C GLY A 69 3.25 25.01 0.93
N LYS A 70 2.09 25.58 1.28
CA LYS A 70 0.80 25.12 0.72
C LYS A 70 0.71 25.36 -0.79
N TYR A 71 1.23 26.49 -1.25
CA TYR A 71 1.17 26.87 -2.67
C TYR A 71 2.16 26.08 -3.54
N SER A 72 3.31 25.66 -3.00
CA SER A 72 4.26 24.81 -3.74
C SER A 72 3.68 23.42 -4.07
N ILE A 73 2.88 22.86 -3.15
CA ILE A 73 2.18 21.58 -3.36
C ILE A 73 0.96 21.77 -4.28
N GLY A 74 0.24 22.89 -4.10
CA GLY A 74 -0.87 23.28 -4.98
C GLY A 74 -0.45 23.46 -6.44
N LEU A 75 0.77 23.94 -6.72
CA LEU A 75 1.31 24.10 -8.07
C LEU A 75 1.48 22.77 -8.81
N LEU A 76 1.87 21.69 -8.11
CA LEU A 76 1.96 20.36 -8.70
C LEU A 76 0.59 19.78 -9.04
N GLY A 77 -0.42 20.09 -8.22
CA GLY A 77 -1.82 19.72 -8.46
C GLY A 77 -2.54 20.63 -9.46
N ALA A 78 -2.04 21.84 -9.73
CA ALA A 78 -2.68 22.83 -10.59
C ALA A 78 -3.04 22.31 -12.01
N PRO A 79 -2.15 21.63 -12.76
CA PRO A 79 -2.54 21.12 -14.08
C PRO A 79 -3.66 20.07 -14.02
N LEU A 80 -3.67 19.23 -12.98
CA LEU A 80 -4.72 18.24 -12.73
C LEU A 80 -6.02 18.88 -12.25
N TYR A 81 -5.91 19.93 -11.43
CA TYR A 81 -7.05 20.72 -10.96
C TYR A 81 -7.75 21.44 -12.12
N VAL A 82 -6.98 22.04 -13.04
CA VAL A 82 -7.54 22.64 -14.25
C VAL A 82 -8.16 21.57 -15.15
N LYS A 83 -7.47 20.45 -15.37
CA LYS A 83 -7.97 19.36 -16.21
C LYS A 83 -9.26 18.73 -15.69
N THR A 84 -9.42 18.62 -14.37
CA THR A 84 -10.64 18.09 -13.73
C THR A 84 -11.79 19.09 -13.79
N LYS A 85 -11.50 20.40 -13.67
CA LYS A 85 -12.52 21.45 -13.90
C LYS A 85 -13.06 21.42 -15.33
N ASP A 86 -12.22 21.23 -16.34
CA ASP A 86 -12.66 21.12 -17.73
C ASP A 86 -13.60 19.92 -17.98
N VAL A 87 -13.40 18.82 -17.26
CA VAL A 87 -14.26 17.63 -17.35
C VAL A 87 -15.61 17.87 -16.66
N LEU A 88 -15.63 18.63 -15.57
CA LEU A 88 -16.84 18.95 -14.82
C LEU A 88 -17.69 20.03 -15.53
N ASP A 89 -17.05 21.01 -16.18
CA ASP A 89 -17.70 22.07 -16.97
C ASP A 89 -18.05 21.62 -18.39
N ASN A 90 -18.89 20.58 -18.51
CA ASN A 90 -19.47 20.24 -19.81
C ASN A 90 -20.63 21.18 -20.13
N LYS A 91 -20.42 22.12 -21.05
CA LYS A 91 -21.42 23.10 -21.51
C LYS A 91 -22.72 22.45 -21.96
N THR A 92 -22.65 21.32 -22.66
CA THR A 92 -23.84 20.60 -23.17
C THR A 92 -24.69 20.02 -22.04
N ARG A 93 -24.05 19.51 -20.98
CA ARG A 93 -24.78 18.99 -19.80
C ARG A 93 -25.49 20.11 -19.05
N HIS A 94 -24.81 21.23 -18.83
CA HIS A 94 -25.40 22.38 -18.16
C HIS A 94 -26.57 22.97 -18.95
N ALA A 95 -26.44 23.05 -20.28
CA ALA A 95 -27.51 23.57 -21.12
C ALA A 95 -28.73 22.63 -21.16
N LEU A 96 -28.51 21.30 -21.24
CA LEU A 96 -29.58 20.30 -21.14
C LEU A 96 -30.30 20.37 -19.79
N LEU A 97 -29.55 20.44 -18.68
CA LEU A 97 -30.13 20.61 -17.33
C LEU A 97 -30.95 21.91 -17.23
N GLY A 98 -30.46 23.01 -17.80
CA GLY A 98 -31.18 24.28 -17.82
C GLY A 98 -32.56 24.18 -18.48
N ILE A 99 -32.66 23.52 -19.64
CA ILE A 99 -33.95 23.35 -20.33
C ILE A 99 -34.86 22.38 -19.58
N ILE A 100 -34.34 21.25 -19.08
CA ILE A 100 -35.14 20.25 -18.34
C ILE A 100 -35.72 20.83 -17.04
N VAL A 101 -34.99 21.73 -16.37
CA VAL A 101 -35.47 22.41 -15.16
C VAL A 101 -36.50 23.50 -15.49
N THR A 102 -36.37 24.17 -16.64
CA THR A 102 -37.27 25.27 -17.05
C THR A 102 -38.58 24.76 -17.64
N ASP A 103 -38.55 23.63 -18.37
CA ASP A 103 -39.73 23.00 -18.97
C ASP A 103 -39.76 21.48 -18.63
N PRO A 104 -40.35 21.12 -17.49
CA PRO A 104 -40.42 19.72 -17.07
C PRO A 104 -41.39 18.93 -17.97
N GLY A 105 -40.84 17.99 -18.74
CA GLY A 105 -41.60 17.13 -19.66
C GLY A 105 -41.33 17.36 -21.14
N ILE A 106 -40.36 18.22 -21.49
CA ILE A 106 -39.93 18.45 -22.87
C ILE A 106 -39.59 17.14 -23.60
N HIS A 107 -40.05 17.02 -24.85
CA HIS A 107 -39.85 15.82 -25.66
C HIS A 107 -38.40 15.74 -26.17
N TYR A 108 -37.83 14.53 -26.16
CA TYR A 108 -36.44 14.27 -26.57
C TYR A 108 -36.07 14.87 -27.93
N SER A 109 -36.98 14.83 -28.91
CA SER A 109 -36.73 15.36 -30.25
C SER A 109 -36.50 16.88 -30.26
N ALA A 110 -37.15 17.63 -29.37
CA ALA A 110 -36.99 19.08 -29.26
C ALA A 110 -35.64 19.46 -28.64
N LEU A 111 -35.20 18.72 -27.60
CA LEU A 111 -33.87 18.89 -27.00
C LEU A 111 -32.74 18.60 -28.01
N ARG A 112 -32.94 17.58 -28.86
CA ARG A 112 -31.96 17.21 -29.89
C ARG A 112 -31.81 18.29 -30.96
N GLU A 113 -32.93 18.86 -31.40
CA GLU A 113 -32.97 19.89 -32.44
C GLU A 113 -32.37 21.21 -31.95
N GLU A 114 -32.67 21.62 -30.72
CA GLU A 114 -32.17 22.85 -30.10
C GLU A 114 -30.64 22.87 -29.93
N PHE A 115 -30.03 21.71 -29.62
CA PHE A 115 -28.59 21.61 -29.38
C PHE A 115 -27.81 21.00 -30.57
N GLU A 116 -28.46 20.82 -31.73
CA GLU A 116 -27.88 20.18 -32.93
C GLU A 116 -27.16 18.85 -32.64
N LEU A 117 -27.65 18.08 -31.65
CA LEU A 117 -27.00 16.86 -31.20
C LEU A 117 -27.38 15.66 -32.08
N SER A 118 -26.43 14.73 -32.29
CA SER A 118 -26.79 13.42 -32.85
C SER A 118 -27.58 12.59 -31.84
N ASN A 119 -28.35 11.60 -32.33
CA ASN A 119 -29.13 10.69 -31.48
C ASN A 119 -28.27 10.02 -30.39
N GLY A 120 -27.06 9.58 -30.74
CA GLY A 120 -26.13 8.98 -29.79
C GLY A 120 -25.63 9.97 -28.73
N GLN A 121 -25.31 11.20 -29.11
CA GLN A 121 -24.81 12.23 -28.18
C GLN A 121 -25.89 12.70 -27.20
N ALA A 122 -27.10 12.99 -27.68
CA ALA A 122 -28.20 13.41 -26.82
C ALA A 122 -28.60 12.29 -25.84
N ALA A 123 -28.69 11.04 -26.30
CA ALA A 123 -28.99 9.90 -25.43
C ALA A 123 -27.90 9.67 -24.38
N TYR A 124 -26.62 9.77 -24.77
CA TYR A 124 -25.50 9.65 -23.83
C TYR A 124 -25.52 10.76 -22.77
N HIS A 125 -25.71 12.02 -23.16
CA HIS A 125 -25.73 13.13 -22.22
C HIS A 125 -26.92 13.07 -21.25
N LEU A 126 -28.11 12.66 -21.72
CA LEU A 126 -29.28 12.45 -20.85
C LEU A 126 -29.11 11.25 -19.90
N ASN A 127 -28.43 10.19 -20.34
CA ASN A 127 -28.20 9.00 -19.50
C ASN A 127 -27.14 9.22 -18.42
N VAL A 128 -26.14 10.07 -18.69
CA VAL A 128 -25.08 10.41 -17.74
C VAL A 128 -25.48 11.58 -16.84
N LEU A 129 -26.63 12.23 -17.09
CA LEU A 129 -27.07 13.46 -16.40
C LEU A 129 -27.11 13.30 -14.89
#